data_AF-A0A1B3LSF4-F1
#
_entry.id   AF-A0A1B3LSF4-F1
#
_cell.length_a   1.000
_cell.length_b   1.000
_cell.length_c   1.000
_cell.angle_alpha   90.00
_cell.angle_beta   90.00
_cell.angle_gamma   90.00
#
_symmetry.space_group_name_H-M   'P 1'
#
loop_
_entity.id
_entity.type
_entity.pdbx_description
1 polymer ?
#
loop_
_entity_poly.entity_id
_entity_poly.type
_entity_poly.pdbx_seq_one_letter_code
_entity_poly.pdbx_strand_id
1 'polypeptide(L)'
;MNIPAGGALRCAVFSVCLWAGAACAVPITFQTTGSSVQTYFEGQPLASARSRIDGLSGALDLTRDAPVLANYFKLFAGTGPADESGMSGIQYRTHALSMTVMGVTRSFEVDIGMQEIANGQYQLYRFDLPTLTFDLGATGVLTVTPDANRTQSVQFLANTPLYHFRDVRATFELADPLVTTVPEPGSLALTGLAFVALQAMRRRRAAPLCRN
;
A
#
# COMPACT_ATOMS: atom_id res chain seq x y z
N MET A 1 -60.41 -22.01 34.39
CA MET A 1 -60.21 -20.54 34.47
C MET A 1 -58.78 -20.28 34.03
N ASN A 2 -58.63 -19.46 32.99
CA ASN A 2 -57.43 -19.26 32.16
C ASN A 2 -56.34 -18.38 32.82
N ILE A 3 -55.08 -18.68 32.46
CA ILE A 3 -53.89 -17.78 32.40
C ILE A 3 -54.05 -16.89 31.15
N PRO A 4 -53.70 -15.56 31.09
CA PRO A 4 -52.31 -15.02 30.99
C PRO A 4 -52.14 -13.57 31.54
N ALA A 5 -51.03 -12.83 31.47
CA ALA A 5 -49.57 -12.98 31.31
C ALA A 5 -48.95 -11.57 31.50
N GLY A 6 -47.63 -11.47 31.70
CA GLY A 6 -46.85 -10.22 31.58
C GLY A 6 -45.95 -10.00 32.81
N GLY A 7 -44.68 -10.36 32.84
CA GLY A 7 -43.69 -10.24 31.77
C GLY A 7 -43.03 -8.85 31.81
N ALA A 8 -42.47 -8.45 32.96
CA ALA A 8 -41.72 -7.21 33.08
C ALA A 8 -40.37 -7.33 32.35
N LEU A 9 -40.34 -6.84 31.10
CA LEU A 9 -39.12 -6.65 30.34
C LEU A 9 -38.24 -5.61 31.04
N ARG A 10 -37.04 -6.04 31.41
CA ARG A 10 -35.94 -5.22 31.92
C ARG A 10 -35.65 -4.08 30.93
N CYS A 11 -35.59 -2.86 31.46
CA CYS A 11 -35.10 -1.67 30.78
C CYS A 11 -33.74 -1.98 30.11
N ALA A 12 -33.74 -2.01 28.78
CA ALA A 12 -32.51 -1.90 28.02
C ALA A 12 -32.04 -0.44 28.11
N VAL A 13 -31.02 -0.20 28.94
CA VAL A 13 -30.27 1.06 28.93
C VAL A 13 -29.50 1.10 27.62
N PHE A 14 -30.01 1.88 26.65
CA PHE A 14 -29.23 2.31 25.50
C PHE A 14 -28.18 3.30 26.01
N SER A 15 -27.00 2.79 26.37
CA SER A 15 -25.81 3.63 26.52
C SER A 15 -25.43 4.16 25.14
N VAL A 16 -25.82 5.40 24.87
CA VAL A 16 -25.22 6.20 23.81
C VAL A 16 -23.79 6.50 24.26
N CYS A 17 -22.85 5.63 23.90
CA CYS A 17 -21.45 6.01 23.90
C CYS A 17 -21.30 7.13 22.87
N LEU A 18 -21.21 8.37 23.34
CA LEU A 18 -20.55 9.45 22.62
C LEU A 18 -19.08 9.05 22.52
N TRP A 19 -18.75 8.28 21.48
CA TRP A 19 -17.39 7.85 21.19
C TRP A 19 -16.56 9.09 20.85
N ALA A 20 -15.76 9.54 21.81
CA ALA A 20 -14.51 10.20 21.47
C ALA A 20 -13.76 9.23 20.55
N GLY A 21 -13.65 9.58 19.27
CA GLY A 21 -13.15 8.71 18.22
C GLY A 21 -11.69 8.34 18.46
N ALA A 22 -11.45 7.22 19.13
CA ALA A 22 -10.18 6.54 19.05
C ALA A 22 -10.06 6.04 17.61
N ALA A 23 -9.18 6.66 16.83
CA ALA A 23 -8.88 6.20 15.48
C ALA A 23 -8.38 4.75 15.59
N CYS A 24 -9.21 3.80 15.13
CA CYS A 24 -8.92 2.39 15.25
C CYS A 24 -7.78 2.04 14.29
N ALA A 25 -6.74 1.39 14.79
CA ALA A 25 -5.64 0.94 13.95
C ALA A 25 -6.12 -0.19 13.04
N VAL A 26 -5.74 -0.12 11.77
CA VAL A 26 -6.10 -1.07 10.73
C VAL A 26 -4.89 -1.98 10.48
N PRO A 27 -5.01 -3.29 10.75
CA PRO A 27 -3.91 -4.23 10.47
C PRO A 27 -3.78 -4.45 8.97
N ILE A 28 -2.61 -4.12 8.43
CA ILE A 28 -2.22 -4.30 7.04
C ILE A 28 -1.06 -5.29 6.95
N THR A 29 -1.20 -6.33 6.14
CA THR A 29 -0.11 -7.24 5.80
C THR A 29 0.39 -6.99 4.39
N PHE A 30 1.71 -7.09 4.22
CA PHE A 30 2.34 -6.99 2.92
C PHE A 30 3.39 -8.07 2.73
N GLN A 31 3.63 -8.40 1.46
CA GLN A 31 4.71 -9.25 1.01
C GLN A 31 5.32 -8.63 -0.23
N THR A 32 6.64 -8.49 -0.28
CA THR A 32 7.37 -8.06 -1.46
C THR A 32 8.15 -9.22 -2.07
N THR A 33 8.31 -9.18 -3.39
CA THR A 33 9.15 -10.10 -4.14
C THR A 33 10.36 -9.34 -4.64
N GLY A 34 11.53 -9.85 -4.27
CA GLY A 34 12.81 -9.33 -4.74
C GLY A 34 13.13 -9.71 -6.18
N SER A 35 14.35 -9.42 -6.59
CA SER A 35 14.90 -9.77 -7.91
C SER A 35 15.90 -10.93 -7.81
N SER A 36 16.23 -11.54 -8.94
CA SER A 36 17.45 -12.35 -9.07
C SER A 36 18.72 -11.49 -8.88
N VAL A 37 19.86 -12.16 -8.73
CA VAL A 37 21.17 -11.48 -8.77
C VAL A 37 21.37 -10.90 -10.17
N GLN A 38 21.67 -9.61 -10.23
CA GLN A 38 22.14 -8.93 -11.43
C GLN A 38 23.66 -8.86 -11.40
N THR A 39 24.25 -9.10 -12.57
CA THR A 39 25.71 -9.10 -12.75
C THR A 39 26.09 -7.97 -13.68
N TYR A 40 27.10 -7.22 -13.27
CA TYR A 40 27.68 -6.11 -14.00
C TYR A 40 29.06 -6.53 -14.48
N PHE A 41 29.52 -5.89 -15.56
CA PHE A 41 30.87 -6.00 -16.04
C PHE A 41 31.23 -7.44 -16.40
N GLU A 42 30.34 -8.11 -17.13
CA GLU A 42 30.52 -9.49 -17.60
C GLU A 42 31.66 -9.50 -18.65
N GLY A 43 32.89 -9.71 -18.18
CA GLY A 43 34.13 -9.70 -18.97
C GLY A 43 35.27 -10.42 -18.25
N GLN A 44 36.32 -10.81 -18.98
CA GLN A 44 37.41 -11.65 -18.48
C GLN A 44 38.34 -10.89 -17.52
N PRO A 45 38.81 -11.52 -16.42
CA PRO A 45 38.60 -12.92 -16.08
C PRO A 45 37.30 -13.21 -15.30
N LEU A 46 36.63 -12.22 -14.70
CA LEU A 46 35.41 -12.42 -13.89
C LEU A 46 34.50 -11.19 -13.90
N ALA A 47 33.19 -11.41 -13.71
CA ALA A 47 32.25 -10.34 -13.42
C ALA A 47 32.65 -9.55 -12.18
N SER A 48 32.79 -8.23 -12.33
CA SER A 48 33.42 -7.38 -11.33
C SER A 48 32.44 -6.67 -10.39
N ALA A 49 31.13 -6.82 -10.60
CA ALA A 49 30.14 -6.32 -9.64
C ALA A 49 28.79 -7.06 -9.72
N ARG A 50 28.08 -7.11 -8.59
CA ARG A 50 26.78 -7.79 -8.46
C ARG A 50 25.86 -7.04 -7.51
N SER A 51 24.57 -7.07 -7.80
CA SER A 51 23.52 -6.58 -6.89
C SER A 51 22.33 -7.51 -6.85
N ARG A 52 21.58 -7.48 -5.75
CA ARG A 52 20.31 -8.19 -5.60
C ARG A 52 19.41 -7.43 -4.65
N ILE A 53 18.11 -7.45 -4.90
CA ILE A 53 17.10 -6.97 -3.96
C ILE A 53 16.34 -8.19 -3.45
N ASP A 54 16.30 -8.40 -2.14
CA ASP A 54 15.47 -9.44 -1.53
C ASP A 54 14.15 -8.84 -1.03
N GLY A 55 13.07 -9.58 -1.22
CA GLY A 55 11.76 -9.25 -0.70
C GLY A 55 11.65 -9.49 0.82
N LEU A 56 10.65 -8.87 1.43
CA LEU A 56 10.29 -8.98 2.83
C LEU A 56 8.78 -9.14 2.97
N SER A 57 8.36 -9.71 4.10
CA SER A 57 6.97 -9.70 4.53
C SER A 57 6.85 -9.01 5.88
N GLY A 58 5.71 -8.36 6.11
CA GLY A 58 5.46 -7.66 7.37
C GLY A 58 3.98 -7.44 7.63
N ALA A 59 3.69 -7.03 8.87
CA ALA A 59 2.40 -6.56 9.30
C ALA A 59 2.57 -5.19 9.96
N LEU A 60 1.66 -4.27 9.70
CA LEU A 60 1.64 -2.91 10.21
C LEU A 60 0.24 -2.60 10.72
N ASP A 61 0.15 -2.00 11.90
CA ASP A 61 -1.09 -1.42 12.40
C ASP A 61 -1.12 0.06 12.02
N LEU A 62 -1.92 0.41 11.02
CA LEU A 62 -1.98 1.76 10.47
C LEU A 62 -3.20 2.50 11.02
N THR A 63 -2.96 3.65 11.65
CA THR A 63 -4.01 4.62 11.90
C THR A 63 -4.19 5.47 10.64
N ARG A 64 -5.43 5.81 10.28
CA ARG A 64 -5.70 6.63 9.09
C ARG A 64 -4.98 7.97 9.15
N ASP A 65 -4.45 8.39 8.01
CA ASP A 65 -3.68 9.64 7.80
C ASP A 65 -2.46 9.80 8.74
N ALA A 66 -2.00 8.68 9.34
CA ALA A 66 -0.82 8.63 10.18
C ALA A 66 0.25 7.76 9.51
N PRO A 67 1.29 8.36 8.91
CA PRO A 67 2.32 7.62 8.21
C PRO A 67 3.16 6.76 9.17
N VAL A 68 3.44 5.52 8.76
CA VAL A 68 4.31 4.59 9.48
C VAL A 68 5.51 4.21 8.62
N LEU A 69 6.73 4.37 9.15
CA LEU A 69 7.97 4.01 8.46
C LEU A 69 8.32 2.54 8.72
N ALA A 70 8.51 1.75 7.66
CA ALA A 70 8.88 0.35 7.76
C ALA A 70 9.88 -0.09 6.68
N ASN A 71 10.61 -1.18 6.96
CA ASN A 71 11.48 -1.84 5.99
C ASN A 71 10.61 -2.72 5.08
N TYR A 72 10.88 -2.72 3.78
CA TYR A 72 10.08 -3.51 2.81
C TYR A 72 10.90 -4.18 1.71
N PHE A 73 12.19 -3.86 1.58
CA PHE A 73 13.16 -4.63 0.80
C PHE A 73 14.52 -4.64 1.51
N LYS A 74 15.36 -5.59 1.12
CA LYS A 74 16.79 -5.63 1.49
C LYS A 74 17.64 -5.52 0.25
N LEU A 75 18.66 -4.67 0.28
CA LEU A 75 19.57 -4.48 -0.82
C LEU A 75 20.93 -5.13 -0.51
N PHE A 76 21.39 -5.92 -1.48
CA PHE A 76 22.66 -6.63 -1.46
C PHE A 76 23.52 -6.14 -2.61
N ALA A 77 24.81 -5.93 -2.35
CA ALA A 77 25.80 -5.60 -3.36
C ALA A 77 27.13 -6.24 -3.00
N GLY A 78 27.94 -6.48 -4.02
CA GLY A 78 29.28 -7.01 -3.91
C GLY A 78 30.07 -6.71 -5.17
N THR A 79 31.39 -6.84 -5.07
CA THR A 79 32.35 -6.54 -6.12
C THR A 79 33.30 -7.70 -6.31
N GLY A 80 33.79 -7.86 -7.53
CA GLY A 80 34.87 -8.78 -7.89
C GLY A 80 36.22 -8.07 -7.87
N PRO A 81 37.25 -8.71 -8.47
CA PRO A 81 38.55 -8.08 -8.69
C PRO A 81 38.42 -6.76 -9.45
N ALA A 82 39.38 -5.85 -9.25
CA ALA A 82 39.50 -4.65 -10.07
C ALA A 82 39.77 -5.04 -11.52
N ASP A 83 39.16 -4.33 -12.48
CA ASP A 83 39.52 -4.52 -13.89
C ASP A 83 40.76 -3.69 -14.20
N GLU A 84 41.85 -4.35 -14.61
CA GLU A 84 43.11 -3.69 -15.00
C GLU A 84 42.93 -2.76 -16.21
N SER A 85 41.88 -2.97 -16.99
CA SER A 85 41.52 -2.19 -18.18
C SER A 85 40.76 -0.90 -17.84
N GLY A 86 40.30 -0.75 -16.59
CA GLY A 86 39.53 0.39 -16.10
C GLY A 86 38.19 0.55 -16.83
N MET A 87 37.16 -0.18 -16.39
CA MET A 87 35.82 0.01 -16.96
C MET A 87 35.20 1.32 -16.47
N SER A 88 35.33 2.36 -17.29
CA SER A 88 34.96 3.74 -16.94
C SER A 88 33.47 4.08 -17.13
N GLY A 89 32.66 3.20 -17.70
CA GLY A 89 31.23 3.44 -17.96
C GLY A 89 30.32 2.97 -16.82
N ILE A 90 29.24 3.72 -16.55
CA ILE A 90 28.16 3.24 -15.69
C ILE A 90 27.39 2.16 -16.47
N GLN A 91 27.27 0.97 -15.88
CA GLN A 91 26.41 -0.09 -16.40
C GLN A 91 25.15 -0.18 -15.55
N TYR A 92 24.00 -0.13 -16.20
CA TYR A 92 22.69 -0.28 -15.57
C TYR A 92 22.16 -1.70 -15.73
N ARG A 93 21.47 -2.16 -14.68
CA ARG A 93 20.71 -3.42 -14.67
C ARG A 93 19.34 -3.20 -14.08
N THR A 94 18.35 -3.78 -14.75
CA THR A 94 16.95 -3.70 -14.35
C THR A 94 16.62 -4.80 -13.34
N HIS A 95 16.04 -4.40 -12.23
CA HIS A 95 15.53 -5.28 -11.18
C HIS A 95 13.99 -5.28 -11.23
N ALA A 96 13.39 -6.40 -11.64
CA ALA A 96 11.95 -6.60 -11.56
C ALA A 96 11.55 -6.97 -10.13
N LEU A 97 10.58 -6.23 -9.59
CA LEU A 97 10.11 -6.32 -8.21
C LEU A 97 8.59 -6.36 -8.17
N SER A 98 8.04 -6.83 -7.06
CA SER A 98 6.61 -6.70 -6.80
C SER A 98 6.31 -6.52 -5.32
N MET A 99 5.12 -6.01 -5.05
CA MET A 99 4.57 -5.88 -3.71
C MET A 99 3.10 -6.26 -3.74
N THR A 100 2.71 -7.14 -2.82
CA THR A 100 1.34 -7.57 -2.58
C THR A 100 0.89 -7.07 -1.23
N VAL A 101 -0.23 -6.36 -1.18
CA VAL A 101 -0.87 -5.87 0.04
C VAL A 101 -2.30 -6.39 0.05
N MET A 102 -2.68 -7.16 1.07
CA MET A 102 -4.03 -7.73 1.22
C MET A 102 -4.58 -8.37 -0.08
N GLY A 103 -3.72 -9.05 -0.85
CA GLY A 103 -4.08 -9.71 -2.10
C GLY A 103 -4.01 -8.83 -3.36
N VAL A 104 -3.78 -7.52 -3.24
CA VAL A 104 -3.57 -6.62 -4.38
C VAL A 104 -2.08 -6.53 -4.69
N THR A 105 -1.68 -6.96 -5.88
CA THR A 105 -0.28 -6.97 -6.33
C THR A 105 0.02 -5.82 -7.28
N ARG A 106 1.15 -5.15 -7.06
CA ARG A 106 1.76 -4.20 -7.99
C ARG A 106 3.17 -4.67 -8.34
N SER A 107 3.47 -4.74 -9.62
CA SER A 107 4.82 -5.02 -10.14
C SER A 107 5.44 -3.74 -10.68
N PHE A 108 6.74 -3.60 -10.52
CA PHE A 108 7.50 -2.45 -10.98
C PHE A 108 8.95 -2.84 -11.21
N GLU A 109 9.69 -1.98 -11.91
CA GLU A 109 11.10 -2.19 -12.23
C GLU A 109 11.91 -1.02 -11.70
N VAL A 110 13.18 -1.30 -11.38
CA VAL A 110 14.15 -0.27 -10.99
C VAL A 110 15.50 -0.56 -11.63
N ASP A 111 16.10 0.48 -12.20
CA ASP A 111 17.45 0.39 -12.76
C ASP A 111 18.47 0.80 -11.71
N ILE A 112 19.43 -0.08 -11.45
CA ILE A 112 20.57 0.19 -10.58
C ILE A 112 21.81 0.32 -11.46
N GLY A 113 22.53 1.42 -11.29
CA GLY A 113 23.80 1.68 -11.97
C GLY A 113 24.99 1.28 -11.10
N MET A 114 25.98 0.63 -11.69
CA MET A 114 27.31 0.43 -11.08
C MET A 114 28.41 0.95 -12.00
N GLN A 115 29.50 1.43 -11.42
CA GLN A 115 30.69 1.90 -12.13
C GLN A 115 31.94 1.55 -11.33
N GLU A 116 33.03 1.20 -12.00
CA GLU A 116 34.36 1.26 -11.41
C GLU A 116 34.91 2.69 -11.57
N ILE A 117 35.21 3.36 -10.47
CA ILE A 117 35.64 4.77 -10.51
C ILE A 117 37.16 4.86 -10.66
N ALA A 118 37.92 4.23 -9.76
CA ALA A 118 39.38 4.15 -9.81
C ALA A 118 39.93 3.19 -8.76
N ASN A 119 41.14 2.66 -8.97
CA ASN A 119 41.93 1.94 -7.98
C ASN A 119 41.16 0.78 -7.29
N GLY A 120 40.35 0.05 -8.04
CA GLY A 120 39.51 -1.02 -7.50
C GLY A 120 38.43 -0.53 -6.54
N GLN A 121 37.90 0.68 -6.75
CA GLN A 121 36.70 1.16 -6.08
C GLN A 121 35.52 1.17 -7.04
N TYR A 122 34.42 0.61 -6.58
CA TYR A 122 33.16 0.55 -7.29
C TYR A 122 32.14 1.45 -6.62
N GLN A 123 31.28 2.08 -7.40
CA GLN A 123 30.16 2.85 -6.90
C GLN A 123 28.85 2.25 -7.40
N LEU A 124 27.97 1.91 -6.47
CA LEU A 124 26.56 1.75 -6.73
C LEU A 124 25.95 3.14 -6.72
N TYR A 125 25.28 3.50 -7.81
CA TYR A 125 24.66 4.80 -7.97
C TYR A 125 23.33 4.89 -7.27
N ARG A 126 22.96 6.11 -6.90
CA ARG A 126 21.61 6.43 -6.47
C ARG A 126 20.60 5.89 -7.49
N PHE A 127 19.54 5.29 -6.98
CA PHE A 127 18.40 4.84 -7.77
C PHE A 127 17.11 5.31 -7.09
N ASP A 128 16.02 5.42 -7.85
CA ASP A 128 14.73 5.85 -7.32
C ASP A 128 13.74 4.67 -7.41
N LEU A 129 13.00 4.46 -6.32
CA LEU A 129 11.90 3.52 -6.28
C LEU A 129 10.59 4.29 -6.50
N PRO A 130 9.61 3.73 -7.23
CA PRO A 130 8.35 4.40 -7.44
C PRO A 130 7.49 4.41 -6.17
N THR A 131 6.70 5.47 -5.99
CA THR A 131 5.58 5.45 -5.05
C THR A 131 4.53 4.48 -5.54
N LEU A 132 4.03 3.61 -4.65
CA LEU A 132 3.02 2.61 -4.98
C LEU A 132 1.71 2.97 -4.28
N THR A 133 0.60 2.81 -5.01
CA THR A 133 -0.75 3.02 -4.46
C THR A 133 -1.59 1.75 -4.64
N PHE A 134 -2.22 1.33 -3.55
CA PHE A 134 -3.09 0.16 -3.48
C PHE A 134 -4.49 0.62 -3.07
N ASP A 135 -5.48 0.35 -3.92
CA ASP A 135 -6.88 0.44 -3.54
C ASP A 135 -7.28 -0.85 -2.83
N LEU A 136 -7.54 -0.76 -1.53
CA LEU A 136 -7.89 -1.88 -0.66
C LEU A 136 -9.42 -1.95 -0.43
N GLY A 137 -10.21 -1.28 -1.27
CA GLY A 137 -11.67 -1.24 -1.18
C GLY A 137 -12.14 -0.54 0.09
N ALA A 138 -13.01 -1.21 0.86
CA ALA A 138 -13.59 -0.65 2.08
C ALA A 138 -12.56 -0.32 3.18
N THR A 139 -11.36 -0.92 3.11
CA THR A 139 -10.27 -0.64 4.05
C THR A 139 -9.72 0.78 3.86
N GLY A 140 -9.52 1.21 2.62
CA GLY A 140 -8.91 2.49 2.29
C GLY A 140 -7.99 2.43 1.08
N VAL A 141 -7.28 3.53 0.85
CA VAL A 141 -6.18 3.60 -0.13
C VAL A 141 -4.86 3.64 0.61
N LEU A 142 -4.00 2.64 0.38
CA LEU A 142 -2.65 2.62 0.93
C LEU A 142 -1.67 3.25 -0.06
N THR A 143 -0.93 4.25 0.40
CA THR A 143 0.21 4.81 -0.32
C THR A 143 1.51 4.37 0.35
N VAL A 144 2.44 3.87 -0.46
CA VAL A 144 3.77 3.43 -0.03
C VAL A 144 4.80 4.31 -0.73
N THR A 145 5.45 5.18 0.05
CA THR A 145 6.42 6.16 -0.44
C THR A 145 7.84 5.77 -0.02
N PRO A 146 8.74 5.41 -0.94
CA PRO A 146 10.11 5.03 -0.62
C PRO A 146 10.91 6.15 0.07
N ASP A 147 11.73 5.81 1.06
CA ASP A 147 12.66 6.74 1.70
C ASP A 147 13.89 6.95 0.80
N ALA A 148 13.94 8.09 0.12
CA ALA A 148 15.03 8.44 -0.79
C ALA A 148 16.42 8.48 -0.12
N ASN A 149 16.51 8.59 1.21
CA ASN A 149 17.80 8.53 1.92
C ASN A 149 18.39 7.11 1.90
N ARG A 150 17.55 6.09 1.66
CA ARG A 150 17.98 4.69 1.65
C ARG A 150 18.45 4.21 0.28
N THR A 151 18.27 4.98 -0.78
CA THR A 151 18.69 4.60 -2.13
C THR A 151 19.81 5.47 -2.69
N GLN A 152 20.56 6.18 -1.83
CA GLN A 152 21.71 7.01 -2.20
C GLN A 152 22.92 6.19 -2.70
N SER A 153 23.84 6.84 -3.42
CA SER A 153 25.07 6.22 -3.91
C SER A 153 25.94 5.71 -2.76
N VAL A 154 26.62 4.57 -2.98
CA VAL A 154 27.53 3.94 -2.02
C VAL A 154 28.74 3.40 -2.75
N GLN A 155 29.92 3.54 -2.13
CA GLN A 155 31.17 3.00 -2.64
C GLN A 155 31.55 1.69 -1.95
N PHE A 156 32.19 0.81 -2.72
CA PHE A 156 32.66 -0.51 -2.31
C PHE A 156 34.10 -0.68 -2.77
N LEU A 157 34.92 -1.33 -1.94
CA LEU A 157 36.25 -1.77 -2.37
C LEU A 157 36.10 -3.01 -3.27
N ALA A 158 37.08 -3.27 -4.14
CA ALA A 158 37.19 -4.51 -4.90
C ALA A 158 37.25 -5.72 -3.97
N ASN A 159 36.85 -6.88 -4.48
CA ASN A 159 36.78 -8.14 -3.75
C ASN A 159 35.88 -8.09 -2.50
N THR A 160 34.86 -7.23 -2.51
CA THR A 160 33.85 -7.20 -1.45
C THR A 160 32.82 -8.30 -1.75
N PRO A 161 32.63 -9.30 -0.85
CA PRO A 161 31.66 -10.36 -1.09
C PRO A 161 30.25 -9.78 -1.27
N LEU A 162 29.34 -10.51 -1.92
CA LEU A 162 27.93 -10.10 -1.96
C LEU A 162 27.33 -10.21 -0.54
N TYR A 163 27.02 -9.07 0.08
CA TYR A 163 26.48 -9.03 1.45
C TYR A 163 25.28 -8.10 1.57
N HIS A 164 24.51 -8.28 2.64
CA HIS A 164 23.43 -7.35 3.00
C HIS A 164 24.05 -6.04 3.47
N PHE A 165 23.89 -4.98 2.69
CA PHE A 165 24.46 -3.68 3.07
C PHE A 165 23.40 -2.69 3.57
N ARG A 166 22.12 -2.84 3.21
CA ARG A 166 21.09 -1.88 3.60
C ARG A 166 19.67 -2.42 3.52
N ASP A 167 18.90 -2.14 4.57
CA ASP A 167 17.44 -2.22 4.52
C ASP A 167 16.86 -0.99 3.81
N VAL A 168 15.99 -1.23 2.83
CA VAL A 168 15.24 -0.18 2.14
C VAL A 168 13.93 0.06 2.86
N ARG A 169 13.64 1.34 3.12
CA ARG A 169 12.47 1.78 3.88
C ARG A 169 11.46 2.50 3.00
N ALA A 170 10.20 2.43 3.40
CA ALA A 170 9.13 3.25 2.88
C ALA A 170 8.21 3.71 4.00
N THR A 171 7.57 4.84 3.77
CA THR A 171 6.45 5.32 4.57
C THR A 171 5.16 4.73 4.02
N PHE A 172 4.36 4.14 4.91
CA PHE A 172 3.07 3.54 4.64
C PHE A 172 1.99 4.45 5.23
N GLU A 173 1.07 4.92 4.40
CA GLU A 173 0.00 5.81 4.81
C GLU A 173 -1.33 5.31 4.27
N LEU A 174 -2.29 5.10 5.17
CA LEU A 174 -3.63 4.63 4.84
C LEU A 174 -4.59 5.82 4.87
N ALA A 175 -5.16 6.14 3.72
CA ALA A 175 -6.21 7.13 3.58
C ALA A 175 -7.60 6.45 3.56
N ASP A 176 -8.64 7.26 3.70
CA ASP A 176 -10.03 6.82 3.56
C ASP A 176 -10.30 6.10 2.22
N PRO A 177 -11.30 5.21 2.17
CA PRO A 177 -11.76 4.60 0.92
C PRO A 177 -12.15 5.65 -0.12
N LEU A 178 -11.96 5.33 -1.40
CA LEU A 178 -12.49 6.13 -2.49
C LEU A 178 -14.02 6.02 -2.49
N VAL A 179 -14.71 6.90 -1.75
CA VAL A 179 -16.17 6.97 -1.76
C VAL A 179 -16.59 7.54 -3.12
N THR A 180 -17.05 6.70 -4.04
CA THR A 180 -17.98 7.19 -5.06
C THR A 180 -19.25 7.55 -4.32
N THR A 181 -19.49 8.83 -4.10
CA THR A 181 -20.77 9.30 -3.56
C THR A 181 -21.85 8.90 -4.56
N VAL A 182 -22.48 7.75 -4.34
CA VAL A 182 -23.83 7.54 -4.86
C VAL A 182 -24.64 8.64 -4.18
N PRO A 183 -25.21 9.61 -4.93
CA PRO A 183 -26.05 10.59 -4.29
C PRO A 183 -27.14 9.81 -3.57
N GLU A 184 -27.15 9.91 -2.23
CA GLU A 184 -28.28 9.41 -1.46
C GLU A 184 -29.54 9.98 -2.12
N PRO A 185 -30.61 9.18 -2.36
CA PRO A 185 -31.87 9.75 -2.77
C PRO A 185 -32.27 10.71 -1.66
N GLY A 186 -31.98 12.00 -1.88
CA GLY A 186 -32.12 13.03 -0.87
C GLY A 186 -33.51 12.96 -0.29
N SER A 187 -33.65 13.30 0.98
CA SER A 187 -34.91 13.32 1.73
C SER A 187 -36.08 13.95 0.95
N LEU A 188 -35.81 14.82 -0.03
CA LEU A 188 -36.75 15.30 -1.05
C LEU A 188 -37.46 14.22 -1.87
N ALA A 189 -36.76 13.18 -2.33
CA ALA A 189 -37.33 12.05 -3.09
C ALA A 189 -38.27 11.20 -2.21
N LEU A 190 -37.90 10.97 -0.95
CA LEU A 190 -38.73 10.28 0.04
C LEU A 190 -39.93 11.13 0.48
N THR A 191 -39.78 12.45 0.68
CA THR A 191 -40.90 13.34 0.95
C THR A 191 -41.82 13.50 -0.26
N GLY A 192 -41.28 13.48 -1.49
CA GLY A 192 -42.05 13.53 -2.73
C GLY A 192 -42.92 12.28 -2.89
N LEU A 193 -42.36 11.09 -2.66
CA LEU A 193 -43.11 9.83 -2.65
C LEU A 193 -44.17 9.79 -1.53
N ALA A 194 -43.85 10.28 -0.33
CA ALA A 194 -44.82 10.38 0.76
C ALA A 194 -45.97 11.35 0.44
N PHE A 195 -45.68 12.48 -0.23
CA PHE A 195 -46.69 13.47 -0.61
C PHE A 195 -47.60 12.97 -1.75
N VAL A 196 -47.03 12.29 -2.75
CA VAL A 196 -47.80 11.66 -3.83
C VAL A 196 -48.68 10.52 -3.29
N ALA A 197 -48.16 9.70 -2.36
CA ALA A 197 -48.96 8.67 -1.68
C ALA A 197 -50.11 9.26 -0.86
N LEU A 198 -49.89 10.39 -0.16
CA LEU A 198 -50.94 11.08 0.59
C LEU A 198 -52.01 11.70 -0.33
N GLN A 199 -51.62 12.30 -1.46
CA GLN A 199 -52.56 12.85 -2.44
C GLN A 199 -53.38 11.76 -3.13
N ALA A 200 -52.77 10.62 -3.45
CA ALA A 200 -53.47 9.46 -4.02
C ALA A 200 -54.49 8.87 -3.04
N MET A 201 -54.18 8.82 -1.74
CA MET A 201 -55.13 8.36 -0.72
C MET A 201 -56.28 9.35 -0.48
N ARG A 202 -56.04 10.67 -0.56
CA ARG A 202 -57.12 11.67 -0.45
C ARG A 202 -58.08 11.63 -1.64
N ARG A 203 -57.60 11.38 -2.87
CA ARG A 203 -58.46 11.25 -4.05
C ARG A 203 -59.35 10.00 -4.03
N ARG A 204 -58.90 8.90 -3.40
CA ARG A 204 -59.74 7.69 -3.25
C ARG A 204 -60.87 7.83 -2.22
N ARG A 205 -60.80 8.79 -1.29
CA ARG A 205 -61.89 9.07 -0.32
C ARG A 205 -62.95 10.04 -0.84
N ALA A 206 -62.78 10.59 -2.04
CA ALA A 206 -63.71 11.52 -2.67
C ALA A 206 -64.45 10.90 -3.87
N ALA A 207 -64.61 9.58 -3.90
CA ALA A 207 -65.58 8.95 -4.78
C ALA A 207 -66.98 9.09 -4.14
N PRO A 208 -67.93 9.82 -4.75
CA PRO A 208 -69.30 9.80 -4.28
C PRO A 208 -69.87 8.40 -4.52
N LEU A 209 -70.52 7.85 -3.49
CA LEU A 209 -71.46 6.76 -3.61
C LEU A 209 -72.55 7.18 -4.61
N CYS A 210 -72.47 6.71 -5.86
CA CYS A 210 -73.61 6.73 -6.76
C CYS A 210 -74.67 5.81 -6.17
N ARG A 211 -75.78 6.43 -5.76
CA ARG A 211 -76.99 5.79 -5.26
C ARG A 211 -78.02 5.82 -6.39
N ASN A 212 -78.32 4.65 -6.94
CA ASN A 212 -79.62 4.12 -7.36
C ASN A 212 -79.40 2.99 -8.36
#